data_AF-A0A963H843-F1
#
_entry.id   AF-A0A963H843-F1
#
_cell.length_a   1.000
_cell.length_b   1.000
_cell.length_c   1.000
_cell.angle_alpha   90.00
_cell.angle_beta   90.00
_cell.angle_gamma   90.00
#
_symmetry.space_group_name_H-M   'P 1'
#
loop_
_entity.id
_entity.type
_entity.pdbx_description
1 polymer ?
#
loop_
_entity_poly.entity_id
_entity_poly.type
_entity_poly.pdbx_seq_one_letter_code
_entity_poly.pdbx_strand_id
1 'polypeptide(L)'
;MDSLHAIKGIKFPANVRFRQILVTGPPGAGKSTLIRRLGGWSEEGYLDISRKYWWRSEMLSVRPREIHLGLPFTGLSNALSVYDPEFLVQDPWPQVDLARIALPPRQLFFLSVDWYRRYVFEFLLPPPELVFERRSARARHNTHPVDAQLSLEICAAQTAAFRQVAEYLHEKGFYVYVRDGIESAPQRFVDSAGIEVGTARRRRRFTLANVLARLKAISARLGFGVGRHLKLRDAYRLGDTKVRVTLDGRPIEITLGLDEKRLRLYPETRLDERGNPVKVGSFIIVDPETHLRQLGGFLRLTSKSWLVLGSDDPVQQAIFNYPSAVDGHHLAVIYGRDGLVFRNLSDAGTTIAPIVEEARVVRLNRLRRLRDRRRSRNADVAVANLLASSKAIRMGRLRRLRDIFGGPIELLPRDEALPLIQQVNRLMPNEAYRARDDRDLPG
;
A
#
# COMPACT_ATOMS: atom_id res chain seq x y z
N MET A 1 0.81 -25.25 27.20
CA MET A 1 -0.60 -24.86 26.95
C MET A 1 -0.73 -23.35 26.96
N ASP A 2 -0.75 -22.73 25.78
CA ASP A 2 -1.05 -21.31 25.65
C ASP A 2 -2.46 -21.02 26.17
N SER A 3 -2.63 -19.97 26.97
CA SER A 3 -3.95 -19.54 27.42
C SER A 3 -4.82 -19.15 26.23
N LEU A 4 -6.08 -19.58 26.23
CA LEU A 4 -7.05 -19.19 25.20
C LEU A 4 -7.84 -17.97 25.67
N HIS A 5 -8.16 -17.08 24.73
CA HIS A 5 -9.08 -15.97 24.95
C HIS A 5 -10.15 -15.95 23.86
N ALA A 6 -11.31 -15.36 24.15
CA ALA A 6 -12.38 -15.24 23.19
C ALA A 6 -12.30 -13.90 22.44
N ILE A 7 -12.30 -13.97 21.11
CA ILE A 7 -12.48 -12.83 20.23
C ILE A 7 -13.88 -12.96 19.62
N LYS A 8 -14.81 -12.09 20.02
CA LYS A 8 -16.23 -12.14 19.61
C LYS A 8 -16.83 -13.55 19.76
N GLY A 9 -16.56 -14.20 20.90
CA GLY A 9 -17.07 -15.54 21.22
C GLY A 9 -16.26 -16.71 20.66
N ILE A 10 -15.27 -16.47 19.77
CA ILE A 10 -14.46 -17.53 19.16
C ILE A 10 -13.11 -17.61 19.86
N LYS A 11 -12.69 -18.83 20.25
CA LYS A 11 -11.47 -19.06 21.03
C LYS A 11 -10.21 -18.91 20.18
N PHE A 12 -9.26 -18.05 20.55
CA PHE A 12 -7.93 -17.93 19.94
C PHE A 12 -6.83 -17.96 21.02
N PRO A 13 -5.58 -18.31 20.67
CA PRO A 13 -4.45 -18.22 21.60
C PRO A 13 -4.25 -16.77 22.08
N ALA A 14 -3.87 -16.57 23.33
CA ALA A 14 -3.80 -15.25 24.00
C ALA A 14 -2.88 -14.23 23.32
N ASN A 15 -1.91 -14.69 22.53
CA ASN A 15 -1.00 -13.84 21.79
C ASN A 15 -1.55 -13.35 20.44
N VAL A 16 -2.67 -13.91 19.95
CA VAL A 16 -3.29 -13.56 18.68
C VAL A 16 -4.16 -12.32 18.85
N ARG A 17 -3.98 -11.32 17.98
CA ARG A 17 -4.82 -10.11 17.96
C ARG A 17 -5.77 -10.12 16.78
N PHE A 18 -6.96 -9.56 16.98
CA PHE A 18 -8.03 -9.43 15.98
C PHE A 18 -7.55 -8.98 14.59
N ARG A 19 -6.70 -7.95 14.53
CA ARG A 19 -6.21 -7.35 13.27
C ARG A 19 -5.07 -8.13 12.59
N GLN A 20 -4.70 -9.31 13.08
CA GLN A 20 -3.68 -10.18 12.46
C GLN A 20 -4.30 -11.36 11.69
N ILE A 21 -5.56 -11.68 11.96
CA ILE A 21 -6.18 -12.94 11.54
C ILE A 21 -6.48 -12.94 10.04
N LEU A 22 -6.02 -13.97 9.36
CA LEU A 22 -6.36 -14.33 7.98
C LEU A 22 -6.97 -15.73 7.99
N VAL A 23 -8.18 -15.89 7.48
CA VAL A 23 -8.88 -17.18 7.45
C VAL A 23 -8.79 -17.77 6.05
N THR A 24 -8.35 -19.02 5.95
CA THR A 24 -8.26 -19.74 4.68
C THR A 24 -8.57 -21.23 4.85
N GLY A 25 -8.69 -21.97 3.75
CA GLY A 25 -9.12 -23.37 3.73
C GLY A 25 -9.88 -23.73 2.43
N PRO A 26 -10.15 -25.03 2.21
CA PRO A 26 -10.83 -25.50 1.01
C PRO A 26 -12.26 -24.96 0.87
N PRO A 27 -12.86 -25.04 -0.33
CA PRO A 27 -14.28 -24.76 -0.54
C PRO A 27 -15.16 -25.52 0.46
N GLY A 28 -16.25 -24.91 0.91
CA GLY A 28 -17.19 -25.55 1.85
C GLY A 28 -16.71 -25.67 3.30
N ALA A 29 -15.46 -25.31 3.62
CA ALA A 29 -14.92 -25.45 4.98
C ALA A 29 -15.65 -24.59 6.04
N GLY A 30 -16.29 -23.48 5.65
CA GLY A 30 -17.00 -22.57 6.56
C GLY A 30 -16.27 -21.25 6.83
N LYS A 31 -15.28 -20.90 6.01
CA LYS A 31 -14.48 -19.66 6.10
C LYS A 31 -15.34 -18.39 6.22
N SER A 32 -16.31 -18.20 5.31
CA SER A 32 -17.18 -17.02 5.33
C SER A 32 -18.05 -16.96 6.58
N THR A 33 -18.51 -18.10 7.09
CA THR A 33 -19.25 -18.18 8.35
C THR A 33 -18.38 -17.75 9.53
N LEU A 34 -17.12 -18.22 9.58
CA LEU A 34 -16.15 -17.82 10.61
C LEU A 34 -15.89 -16.31 10.56
N ILE A 35 -15.62 -15.77 9.36
CA ILE A 35 -15.33 -14.35 9.18
C ILE A 35 -16.52 -13.46 9.49
N ARG A 36 -17.74 -13.83 9.10
CA ARG A 36 -18.97 -13.09 9.46
C ARG A 36 -19.16 -13.02 10.97
N ARG A 37 -18.95 -14.12 11.71
CA ARG A 37 -19.01 -14.13 13.18
C ARG A 37 -17.93 -13.26 13.82
N LEU A 38 -16.73 -13.24 13.24
CA LEU A 38 -15.67 -12.31 13.63
C LEU A 38 -15.97 -10.85 13.22
N GLY A 39 -17.04 -10.58 12.46
CA GLY A 39 -17.32 -9.27 11.86
C GLY A 39 -16.15 -8.76 11.01
N GLY A 40 -15.52 -9.68 10.28
CA GLY A 40 -14.50 -9.39 9.29
C GLY A 40 -15.07 -9.28 7.88
N TRP A 41 -14.18 -9.24 6.90
CA TRP A 41 -14.53 -9.07 5.49
C TRP A 41 -14.51 -10.42 4.77
N SER A 42 -15.68 -10.87 4.32
CA SER A 42 -15.88 -12.15 3.61
C SER A 42 -15.75 -12.05 2.08
N GLU A 43 -15.50 -10.87 1.52
CA GLU A 43 -15.34 -10.72 0.08
C GLU A 43 -14.03 -11.34 -0.41
N GLU A 44 -14.13 -12.21 -1.40
CA GLU A 44 -13.13 -13.16 -1.90
C GLU A 44 -11.84 -12.45 -2.35
N GLY A 45 -10.88 -12.33 -1.42
CA GLY A 45 -9.52 -11.91 -1.75
C GLY A 45 -8.74 -13.11 -2.29
N TYR A 46 -8.59 -13.22 -3.60
CA TYR A 46 -7.67 -14.19 -4.22
C TYR A 46 -6.22 -13.74 -4.01
N LEU A 47 -5.44 -14.55 -3.29
CA LEU A 47 -4.06 -14.29 -2.94
C LEU A 47 -3.15 -15.37 -3.54
N ASP A 48 -2.51 -15.03 -4.65
CA ASP A 48 -1.46 -15.85 -5.26
C ASP A 48 -0.17 -15.76 -4.41
N ILE A 49 0.15 -16.84 -3.70
CA ILE A 49 1.33 -16.89 -2.80
C ILE A 49 2.63 -17.19 -3.55
N SER A 50 2.58 -17.47 -4.86
CA SER A 50 3.77 -17.63 -5.69
C SER A 50 4.38 -16.29 -6.12
N ARG A 51 3.57 -15.22 -6.12
CA ARG A 51 4.03 -13.88 -6.53
C ARG A 51 4.94 -13.25 -5.49
N LYS A 52 6.05 -12.68 -5.95
CA LYS A 52 6.89 -11.82 -5.10
C LYS A 52 6.04 -10.69 -4.50
N TYR A 53 6.26 -10.43 -3.22
CA TYR A 53 5.59 -9.36 -2.47
C TYR A 53 4.10 -9.55 -2.18
N TRP A 54 3.52 -10.75 -2.30
CA TRP A 54 2.11 -10.99 -1.94
C TRP A 54 1.77 -10.53 -0.51
N TRP A 55 2.74 -10.58 0.42
CA TRP A 55 2.59 -10.12 1.81
C TRP A 55 2.37 -8.60 1.94
N ARG A 56 2.62 -7.82 0.88
CA ARG A 56 2.34 -6.38 0.79
C ARG A 56 0.99 -6.07 0.13
N SER A 57 0.26 -7.09 -0.35
CA SER A 57 -0.99 -6.90 -1.07
C SER A 57 -1.99 -6.06 -0.26
N GLU A 58 -2.61 -5.09 -0.92
CA GLU A 58 -3.57 -4.18 -0.27
C GLU A 58 -4.77 -4.93 0.31
N MET A 59 -5.19 -6.05 -0.31
CA MET A 59 -6.28 -6.88 0.20
C MET A 59 -6.03 -7.35 1.63
N LEU A 60 -4.76 -7.54 2.01
CA LEU A 60 -4.40 -7.97 3.34
C LEU A 60 -4.54 -6.84 4.36
N SER A 61 -4.63 -5.56 3.97
CA SER A 61 -4.63 -4.40 4.86
C SER A 61 -5.78 -4.40 5.87
N VAL A 62 -6.95 -4.88 5.45
CA VAL A 62 -8.17 -4.97 6.25
C VAL A 62 -8.30 -6.39 6.79
N ARG A 63 -8.36 -6.54 8.12
CA ARG A 63 -8.36 -7.82 8.83
C ARG A 63 -9.26 -7.73 10.08
N PRO A 64 -9.94 -8.81 10.50
CA PRO A 64 -9.85 -10.19 9.98
C PRO A 64 -10.47 -10.35 8.60
N ARG A 65 -9.88 -11.22 7.77
CA ARG A 65 -10.27 -11.38 6.37
C ARG A 65 -10.22 -12.83 5.90
N GLU A 66 -11.19 -13.20 5.07
CA GLU A 66 -11.18 -14.43 4.28
C GLU A 66 -10.23 -14.29 3.07
N ILE A 67 -9.32 -15.24 2.90
CA ILE A 67 -8.43 -15.29 1.75
C ILE A 67 -8.54 -16.64 1.03
N HIS A 68 -8.58 -16.58 -0.30
CA HIS A 68 -8.55 -17.73 -1.19
C HIS A 68 -7.14 -17.83 -1.74
N LEU A 69 -6.47 -18.97 -1.55
CA LEU A 69 -5.08 -19.10 -1.94
C LEU A 69 -4.97 -19.55 -3.39
N GLY A 70 -4.23 -18.77 -4.18
CA GLY A 70 -3.64 -19.23 -5.44
C GLY A 70 -2.36 -20.00 -5.13
N LEU A 71 -2.38 -21.30 -5.38
CA LEU A 71 -1.29 -22.22 -5.07
C LEU A 71 -0.48 -22.56 -6.33
N PRO A 72 0.86 -22.51 -6.28
CA PRO A 72 1.68 -23.06 -7.35
C PRO A 72 1.61 -24.60 -7.30
N PHE A 73 1.29 -25.23 -8.43
CA PHE A 73 1.24 -26.69 -8.55
C PHE A 73 2.35 -27.19 -9.46
N THR A 74 2.86 -28.38 -9.17
CA THR A 74 3.90 -29.05 -9.98
C THR A 74 3.35 -29.31 -11.37
N GLY A 75 4.10 -28.94 -12.41
CA GLY A 75 3.67 -29.08 -13.81
C GLY A 75 2.76 -27.96 -14.33
N LEU A 76 2.30 -27.03 -13.49
CA LEU A 76 1.44 -25.91 -13.89
C LEU A 76 2.16 -24.57 -13.74
N SER A 77 2.23 -23.78 -14.80
CA SER A 77 2.98 -22.50 -14.84
C SER A 77 2.33 -21.39 -14.02
N ASN A 78 1.00 -21.37 -13.93
CA ASN A 78 0.24 -20.41 -13.16
C ASN A 78 -0.14 -20.97 -11.79
N ALA A 79 -0.28 -20.08 -10.80
CA ALA A 79 -0.89 -20.44 -9.53
C ALA A 79 -2.41 -20.53 -9.71
N LEU A 80 -3.01 -21.57 -9.14
CA LEU A 80 -4.44 -21.88 -9.26
C LEU A 80 -5.07 -22.06 -7.89
N SER A 81 -6.37 -21.80 -7.79
CA SER A 81 -7.17 -22.28 -6.68
C SER A 81 -7.45 -23.77 -6.82
N VAL A 82 -7.63 -24.47 -5.70
CA VAL A 82 -7.95 -25.91 -5.69
C VAL A 82 -9.32 -26.26 -6.30
N TYR A 83 -10.12 -25.26 -6.68
CA TYR A 83 -11.43 -25.40 -7.29
C TYR A 83 -11.48 -24.86 -8.73
N ASP A 84 -10.34 -24.39 -9.25
CA ASP A 84 -10.27 -23.96 -10.64
C ASP A 84 -10.40 -25.18 -11.56
N PRO A 85 -11.09 -25.05 -12.72
CA PRO A 85 -11.25 -26.15 -13.67
C PRO A 85 -9.92 -26.79 -14.07
N GLU A 86 -8.86 -26.00 -14.26
CA GLU A 86 -7.54 -26.52 -14.64
C GLU A 86 -6.93 -27.44 -13.57
N PHE A 87 -7.27 -27.27 -12.30
CA PHE A 87 -6.86 -28.17 -11.22
C PHE A 87 -7.73 -29.44 -11.21
N LEU A 88 -9.05 -29.28 -11.39
CA LEU A 88 -10.01 -30.38 -11.30
C LEU A 88 -9.87 -31.41 -12.43
N VAL A 89 -9.40 -31.00 -13.61
CA VAL A 89 -9.20 -31.90 -14.77
C VAL A 89 -7.92 -32.74 -14.71
N GLN A 90 -7.04 -32.50 -13.73
CA GLN A 90 -5.77 -33.24 -13.61
C GLN A 90 -5.99 -34.62 -12.99
N ASP A 91 -5.33 -35.63 -13.55
CA ASP A 91 -5.29 -36.99 -13.00
C ASP A 91 -3.88 -37.59 -13.16
N PRO A 92 -3.13 -37.84 -12.07
CA PRO A 92 -3.48 -37.55 -10.67
C PRO A 92 -3.48 -36.04 -10.38
N TRP A 93 -4.19 -35.61 -9.32
CA TRP A 93 -4.16 -34.21 -8.89
C TRP A 93 -2.73 -33.74 -8.56
N PRO A 94 -2.33 -32.55 -9.01
CA PRO A 94 -0.97 -32.10 -8.87
C PRO A 94 -0.67 -31.72 -7.42
N GLN A 95 0.55 -32.00 -6.98
CA GLN A 95 1.06 -31.60 -5.67
C GLN A 95 1.45 -30.13 -5.66
N VAL A 96 1.34 -29.46 -4.51
CA VAL A 96 1.75 -28.06 -4.35
C VAL A 96 3.26 -27.97 -4.51
N ASP A 97 3.72 -27.10 -5.42
CA ASP A 97 5.13 -26.78 -5.59
C ASP A 97 5.56 -25.75 -4.53
N LEU A 98 5.94 -26.27 -3.36
CA LEU A 98 6.33 -25.45 -2.21
C LEU A 98 7.53 -24.54 -2.49
N ALA A 99 8.41 -24.90 -3.42
CA ALA A 99 9.59 -24.11 -3.77
C ALA A 99 9.22 -22.81 -4.49
N ARG A 100 8.08 -22.78 -5.19
CA ARG A 100 7.55 -21.59 -5.86
C ARG A 100 6.76 -20.66 -4.94
N ILE A 101 6.47 -21.07 -3.70
CA ILE A 101 5.83 -20.17 -2.72
C ILE A 101 6.84 -19.08 -2.34
N ALA A 102 6.52 -17.83 -2.69
CA ALA A 102 7.35 -16.69 -2.34
C ALA A 102 7.24 -16.41 -0.84
N LEU A 103 8.37 -16.23 -0.15
CA LEU A 103 8.40 -15.95 1.28
C LEU A 103 8.77 -14.49 1.55
N PRO A 104 8.15 -13.82 2.54
CA PRO A 104 8.55 -12.49 2.93
C PRO A 104 9.99 -12.49 3.46
N PRO A 105 10.70 -11.36 3.35
CA PRO A 105 11.98 -11.21 4.01
C PRO A 105 11.78 -11.38 5.53
N ARG A 106 12.68 -12.13 6.17
CA ARG A 106 12.71 -12.20 7.63
C ARG A 106 12.88 -10.81 8.21
N GLN A 107 12.34 -10.58 9.41
CA GLN A 107 12.49 -9.30 10.09
C GLN A 107 13.98 -8.95 10.21
N LEU A 108 14.42 -7.95 9.44
CA LEU A 108 15.84 -7.59 9.34
C LEU A 108 16.28 -6.75 10.55
N PHE A 109 15.34 -6.00 11.16
CA PHE A 109 15.56 -5.15 12.34
C PHE A 109 14.25 -4.82 13.07
N PHE A 110 14.32 -4.35 14.31
CA PHE A 110 13.18 -4.19 15.23
C PHE A 110 11.98 -3.38 14.70
N LEU A 111 12.19 -2.34 13.87
CA LEU A 111 11.09 -1.57 13.25
C LEU A 111 10.70 -2.05 11.84
N SER A 112 11.44 -2.99 11.25
CA SER A 112 10.96 -3.62 10.02
C SER A 112 9.72 -4.43 10.35
N VAL A 113 8.77 -4.43 9.43
CA VAL A 113 7.57 -5.24 9.57
C VAL A 113 8.00 -6.69 9.69
N ASP A 114 7.69 -7.30 10.83
CA ASP A 114 7.78 -8.74 10.96
C ASP A 114 6.58 -9.36 10.24
N TRP A 115 6.75 -9.66 8.95
CA TRP A 115 5.67 -10.23 8.14
C TRP A 115 5.19 -11.58 8.66
N TYR A 116 6.07 -12.35 9.30
CA TYR A 116 5.76 -13.67 9.87
C TYR A 116 4.90 -13.55 11.14
N ARG A 117 5.02 -12.44 11.88
CA ARG A 117 4.15 -12.10 13.02
C ARG A 117 2.99 -11.18 12.68
N ARG A 118 3.06 -10.46 11.57
CA ARG A 118 2.00 -9.52 11.15
C ARG A 118 0.71 -10.27 10.82
N TYR A 119 0.85 -11.47 10.27
CA TYR A 119 -0.26 -12.32 9.86
C TYR A 119 -0.31 -13.56 10.74
N VAL A 120 -1.54 -13.89 11.15
CA VAL A 120 -1.87 -15.16 11.78
C VAL A 120 -2.78 -15.88 10.80
N PHE A 121 -2.29 -16.97 10.23
CA PHE A 121 -3.06 -17.81 9.32
C PHE A 121 -3.89 -18.82 10.11
N GLU A 122 -5.20 -18.73 9.93
CA GLU A 122 -6.17 -19.66 10.48
C GLU A 122 -6.67 -20.55 9.34
N PHE A 123 -6.19 -21.78 9.30
CA PHE A 123 -6.59 -22.80 8.32
C PHE A 123 -7.78 -23.57 8.86
N LEU A 124 -8.94 -23.42 8.24
CA LEU A 124 -10.13 -24.19 8.54
C LEU A 124 -10.12 -25.46 7.67
N LEU A 125 -9.73 -26.58 8.26
CA LEU A 125 -9.54 -27.89 7.62
C LEU A 125 -10.42 -28.98 8.26
N PRO A 126 -11.76 -28.86 8.16
CA PRO A 126 -12.67 -29.94 8.55
C PRO A 126 -12.34 -31.26 7.82
N PRO A 127 -12.73 -32.41 8.39
CA PRO A 127 -12.62 -33.70 7.72
C PRO A 127 -13.24 -33.68 6.30
N PRO A 128 -12.60 -34.29 5.29
CA PRO A 128 -13.11 -34.30 3.92
C PRO A 128 -14.54 -34.81 3.78
N GLU A 129 -14.95 -35.75 4.62
CA GLU A 129 -16.30 -36.34 4.65
C GLU A 129 -17.34 -35.28 5.02
N LEU A 130 -17.02 -34.45 6.02
CA LEU A 130 -17.88 -33.35 6.46
C LEU A 130 -17.93 -32.23 5.41
N VAL A 131 -16.82 -31.96 4.72
CA VAL A 131 -16.79 -31.00 3.60
C VAL A 131 -17.66 -31.49 2.46
N PHE A 132 -17.53 -32.77 2.10
CA PHE A 132 -18.31 -33.42 1.07
C PHE A 132 -19.81 -33.35 1.40
N GLU A 133 -20.22 -33.78 2.59
CA GLU A 133 -21.62 -33.70 3.04
C GLU A 133 -22.19 -32.27 2.90
N ARG A 134 -21.46 -31.27 3.42
CA ARG A 134 -21.87 -29.86 3.35
C ARG A 134 -21.96 -29.34 1.92
N ARG A 135 -21.02 -29.71 1.06
CA ARG A 135 -21.00 -29.27 -0.35
C ARG A 135 -22.06 -30.00 -1.16
N SER A 136 -22.28 -31.29 -0.94
CA SER A 136 -23.38 -32.05 -1.55
C SER A 136 -24.74 -31.46 -1.17
N ALA A 137 -24.94 -31.09 0.09
CA ALA A 137 -26.16 -30.43 0.53
C ALA A 137 -26.36 -29.06 -0.14
N ARG A 138 -25.28 -28.28 -0.34
CA ARG A 138 -25.33 -26.98 -1.04
C ARG A 138 -25.54 -27.12 -2.55
N ALA A 139 -24.93 -28.12 -3.17
CA ALA A 139 -25.05 -28.42 -4.60
C ALA A 139 -26.50 -28.74 -4.99
N ARG A 140 -27.28 -29.40 -4.11
CA ARG A 140 -28.72 -29.62 -4.30
C ARG A 140 -29.52 -28.33 -4.48
N HIS A 141 -28.99 -27.19 -4.03
CA HIS A 141 -29.61 -25.88 -4.20
C HIS A 141 -29.08 -25.09 -5.41
N ASN A 142 -28.23 -25.67 -6.27
CA ASN A 142 -27.67 -25.07 -7.50
C ASN A 142 -27.03 -23.66 -7.33
N THR A 143 -26.55 -23.34 -6.14
CA THR A 143 -26.01 -22.01 -5.83
C THR A 143 -24.52 -21.84 -6.16
N HIS A 144 -23.79 -22.94 -6.40
CA HIS A 144 -22.32 -22.93 -6.50
C HIS A 144 -21.84 -23.81 -7.66
N PRO A 145 -21.45 -23.24 -8.82
CA PRO A 145 -21.00 -23.99 -10.00
C PRO A 145 -19.77 -24.88 -9.74
N VAL A 146 -18.92 -24.50 -8.78
CA VAL A 146 -17.71 -25.25 -8.37
C VAL A 146 -18.01 -26.63 -7.75
N ASP A 147 -19.27 -26.92 -7.44
CA ASP A 147 -19.71 -28.20 -6.86
C ASP A 147 -20.30 -29.15 -7.92
N ALA A 148 -20.27 -28.81 -9.21
CA ALA A 148 -20.87 -29.61 -10.28
C ALA A 148 -20.25 -31.00 -10.45
N GLN A 149 -18.95 -31.15 -10.18
CA GLN A 149 -18.19 -32.41 -10.28
C GLN A 149 -17.64 -32.82 -8.90
N LEU A 150 -18.45 -32.71 -7.84
CA LEU A 150 -18.00 -32.97 -6.47
C LEU A 150 -17.82 -34.48 -6.19
N SER A 151 -16.64 -34.87 -5.71
CA SER A 151 -16.39 -36.19 -5.12
C SER A 151 -15.71 -36.08 -3.76
N LEU A 152 -15.75 -37.17 -2.97
CA LEU A 152 -15.02 -37.24 -1.70
C LEU A 152 -13.50 -37.13 -1.92
N GLU A 153 -13.00 -37.73 -2.99
CA GLU A 153 -11.58 -37.70 -3.35
C GLU A 153 -11.12 -36.27 -3.69
N ILE A 154 -11.96 -35.49 -4.39
CA ILE A 154 -11.69 -34.06 -4.63
C ILE A 154 -11.62 -33.30 -3.30
N CYS A 155 -12.60 -33.50 -2.41
CA CYS A 155 -12.56 -32.89 -1.07
C CYS A 155 -11.30 -33.27 -0.29
N ALA A 156 -10.86 -34.52 -0.38
CA ALA A 156 -9.64 -35.01 0.25
C ALA A 156 -8.38 -34.34 -0.36
N ALA A 157 -8.27 -34.30 -1.69
CA ALA A 157 -7.15 -33.69 -2.39
C ALA A 157 -7.05 -32.19 -2.11
N GLN A 158 -8.17 -31.47 -2.13
CA GLN A 158 -8.23 -30.04 -1.80
C GLN A 158 -7.81 -29.81 -0.34
N THR A 159 -8.30 -30.63 0.60
CA THR A 159 -7.94 -30.53 2.02
C THR A 159 -6.46 -30.83 2.25
N ALA A 160 -5.91 -31.83 1.55
CA ALA A 160 -4.50 -32.18 1.60
C ALA A 160 -3.60 -31.05 1.09
N ALA A 161 -3.96 -30.39 -0.02
CA ALA A 161 -3.21 -29.24 -0.54
C ALA A 161 -3.13 -28.10 0.49
N PHE A 162 -4.25 -27.75 1.12
CA PHE A 162 -4.26 -26.71 2.17
C PHE A 162 -3.48 -27.14 3.43
N ARG A 163 -3.54 -28.41 3.81
CA ARG A 163 -2.75 -28.95 4.93
C ARG A 163 -1.24 -28.84 4.65
N GLN A 164 -0.81 -29.22 3.46
CA GLN A 164 0.59 -29.11 3.02
C GLN A 164 1.10 -27.67 3.07
N VAL A 165 0.28 -26.71 2.64
CA VAL A 165 0.61 -25.27 2.71
C VAL A 165 0.66 -24.78 4.16
N ALA A 166 -0.27 -25.21 5.02
CA ALA A 166 -0.29 -24.85 6.43
C ALA A 166 1.00 -25.33 7.15
N GLU A 167 1.39 -26.58 6.91
CA GLU A 167 2.63 -27.19 7.42
C GLU A 167 3.86 -26.41 6.93
N TYR A 168 3.93 -26.15 5.62
CA TYR A 168 5.04 -25.40 5.03
C TYR A 168 5.17 -23.99 5.62
N LEU A 169 4.07 -23.24 5.71
CA LEU A 169 4.11 -21.89 6.29
C LEU A 169 4.50 -21.92 7.77
N HIS A 170 4.03 -22.92 8.52
CA HIS A 170 4.45 -23.13 9.91
C HIS A 170 5.96 -23.37 9.99
N GLU A 171 6.50 -24.29 9.18
CA GLU A 171 7.92 -24.62 9.12
C GLU A 171 8.79 -23.38 8.79
N LYS A 172 8.31 -22.50 7.90
CA LYS A 172 9.00 -21.23 7.57
C LYS A 172 8.89 -20.16 8.66
N GLY A 173 8.07 -20.38 9.68
CA GLY A 173 7.99 -19.57 10.90
C GLY A 173 6.79 -18.63 10.97
N PHE A 174 5.76 -18.82 10.13
CA PHE A 174 4.50 -18.10 10.27
C PHE A 174 3.71 -18.58 11.48
N TYR A 175 2.86 -17.71 12.00
CA TYR A 175 1.86 -18.10 12.99
C TYR A 175 0.71 -18.76 12.24
N VAL A 176 0.68 -20.09 12.31
CA VAL A 176 -0.32 -20.93 11.65
C VAL A 176 -1.06 -21.73 12.70
N TYR A 177 -2.40 -21.69 12.61
CA TYR A 177 -3.31 -22.51 13.39
C TYR A 177 -4.23 -23.28 12.46
N VAL A 178 -4.60 -24.48 12.86
CA VAL A 178 -5.52 -25.37 12.13
C VAL A 178 -6.76 -25.60 12.97
N ARG A 179 -7.94 -25.64 12.35
CA ARG A 179 -9.19 -26.02 13.00
C ARG A 179 -10.02 -26.95 12.14
N ASP A 180 -10.63 -27.92 12.80
CA ASP A 180 -11.62 -28.80 12.17
C ASP A 180 -13.00 -28.11 12.07
N GLY A 181 -13.23 -27.04 12.83
CA GLY A 181 -14.52 -26.35 12.87
C GLY A 181 -14.45 -25.01 13.59
N ILE A 182 -15.50 -24.20 13.45
CA ILE A 182 -15.59 -22.84 14.01
C ILE A 182 -15.53 -22.87 15.55
N GLU A 183 -16.19 -23.84 16.16
CA GLU A 183 -16.23 -24.03 17.62
C GLU A 183 -15.02 -24.81 18.16
N SER A 184 -14.29 -25.49 17.27
CA SER A 184 -13.13 -26.28 17.65
C SER A 184 -12.00 -25.36 18.13
N ALA A 185 -11.24 -25.83 19.13
CA ALA A 185 -10.05 -25.13 19.58
C ALA A 185 -9.01 -25.07 18.46
N PRO A 186 -8.21 -23.98 18.37
CA PRO A 186 -7.12 -23.90 17.40
C PRO A 186 -6.05 -24.92 17.77
N GLN A 187 -5.66 -25.72 16.79
CA GLN A 187 -4.55 -26.65 16.87
C GLN A 187 -3.31 -26.01 16.25
N ARG A 188 -2.13 -26.43 16.70
CA ARG A 188 -0.84 -25.97 16.17
C ARG A 188 0.03 -27.17 15.90
N PHE A 189 0.88 -27.06 14.87
CA PHE A 189 1.90 -28.07 14.60
C PHE A 189 2.93 -28.10 15.75
N VAL A 190 3.35 -29.31 16.11
CA VAL A 190 4.39 -29.61 17.10
C VAL A 190 5.47 -30.44 16.41
N ASP A 191 6.73 -30.19 16.74
CA ASP A 191 7.85 -30.92 16.14
C ASP A 191 7.99 -32.32 16.76
N SER A 192 8.66 -33.26 16.07
CA SER A 192 8.70 -34.69 16.42
C SER A 192 9.29 -35.00 17.82
N ALA A 193 9.95 -34.02 18.45
CA ALA A 193 10.50 -34.12 19.80
C ALA A 193 9.49 -33.76 20.92
N GLY A 194 8.22 -33.47 20.60
CA GLY A 194 7.23 -33.03 21.60
C GLY A 194 7.51 -31.64 22.19
N ILE A 195 8.52 -30.94 21.66
CA ILE A 195 8.86 -29.58 22.05
C ILE A 195 7.93 -28.64 21.26
N GLU A 196 7.09 -27.89 22.00
CA GLU A 196 6.36 -26.75 21.45
C GLU A 196 7.33 -25.92 20.60
N VAL A 197 7.05 -25.70 19.31
CA VAL A 197 7.81 -24.75 18.47
C VAL A 197 7.44 -23.32 18.91
N GLY A 198 7.74 -23.02 20.17
CA GLY A 198 7.66 -21.73 20.80
C GLY A 198 9.05 -21.09 20.74
N THR A 199 9.15 -20.02 19.95
CA THR A 199 9.81 -18.78 20.39
C THR A 199 11.28 -18.80 20.83
N ALA A 200 12.05 -19.88 20.64
CA ALA A 200 13.41 -19.97 21.17
C ALA A 200 14.47 -20.46 20.17
N ARG A 201 14.91 -19.56 19.28
CA ARG A 201 16.33 -19.56 18.85
C ARG A 201 16.89 -18.14 18.73
N ARG A 202 17.07 -17.49 19.88
CA ARG A 202 18.25 -16.68 20.30
C ARG A 202 17.94 -15.87 21.56
N ARG A 203 18.04 -16.49 22.73
CA ARG A 203 18.50 -15.76 23.93
C ARG A 203 20.02 -15.59 23.79
N ARG A 204 20.49 -14.42 23.36
CA ARG A 204 21.90 -14.02 23.63
C ARG A 204 21.89 -13.18 24.90
N ARG A 205 22.67 -13.61 25.89
CA ARG A 205 22.82 -13.00 27.22
C ARG A 205 23.09 -11.50 27.11
N PHE A 206 22.35 -10.75 27.90
CA PHE A 206 22.39 -9.30 28.02
C PHE A 206 23.61 -8.86 28.84
N THR A 207 24.37 -7.88 28.34
CA THR A 207 25.41 -7.16 29.09
C THR A 207 25.27 -5.66 28.83
N LEU A 208 25.27 -4.87 29.92
CA LEU A 208 25.00 -3.42 29.92
C LEU A 208 25.92 -2.61 28.99
N ALA A 209 27.17 -3.05 28.78
CA ALA A 209 28.09 -2.42 27.83
C ALA A 209 27.65 -2.52 26.35
N ASN A 210 27.00 -3.64 25.97
CA ASN A 210 26.47 -3.84 24.63
C ASN A 210 25.16 -3.06 24.39
N VAL A 211 24.48 -2.62 25.45
CA VAL A 211 23.25 -1.82 25.38
C VAL A 211 23.56 -0.38 25.00
N LEU A 212 24.66 0.21 25.50
CA LEU A 212 25.05 1.58 25.13
C LEU A 212 25.52 1.67 23.67
N ALA A 213 26.33 0.70 23.22
CA ALA A 213 26.78 0.63 21.83
C ALA A 213 25.61 0.35 20.86
N ARG A 214 24.66 -0.51 21.26
CA ARG A 214 23.45 -0.77 20.49
C ARG A 214 22.44 0.37 20.56
N LEU A 215 22.31 1.10 21.65
CA LEU A 215 21.48 2.32 21.72
C LEU A 215 22.03 3.40 20.79
N LYS A 216 23.36 3.58 20.71
CA LYS A 216 24.00 4.42 19.69
C LYS A 216 23.64 3.96 18.26
N ALA A 217 23.68 2.66 17.97
CA ALA A 217 23.36 2.09 16.66
C ALA A 217 21.84 2.08 16.31
N ILE A 218 20.97 1.91 17.30
CA ILE A 218 19.50 1.97 17.23
C ILE A 218 19.07 3.40 16.92
N SER A 219 19.73 4.38 17.55
CA SER A 219 19.47 5.78 17.32
C SER A 219 19.79 6.19 15.87
N ALA A 220 20.85 5.61 15.29
CA ALA A 220 21.26 5.86 13.92
C ALA A 220 20.31 5.23 12.87
N ARG A 221 19.63 4.11 13.18
CA ARG A 221 18.87 3.31 12.19
C ARG A 221 17.34 3.51 12.19
N LEU A 222 16.74 4.07 13.25
CA LEU A 222 15.28 4.29 13.36
C LEU A 222 14.80 5.73 13.12
N GLY A 223 15.70 6.72 13.01
CA GLY A 223 15.30 8.13 12.84
C GLY A 223 14.92 8.81 14.17
N PHE A 224 14.93 8.06 15.26
CA PHE A 224 15.04 8.58 16.63
C PHE A 224 16.44 8.31 17.15
N GLY A 225 17.33 9.24 16.82
CA GLY A 225 18.71 9.32 17.30
C GLY A 225 19.39 10.58 16.80
N VAL A 226 20.63 10.77 17.25
CA VAL A 226 21.47 11.92 16.89
C VAL A 226 21.84 11.81 15.41
N GLY A 227 20.89 12.10 14.52
CA GLY A 227 21.22 12.45 13.14
C GLY A 227 22.02 13.74 13.17
N ARG A 228 23.01 13.86 12.27
CA ARG A 228 23.73 15.13 12.13
C ARG A 228 22.68 16.20 11.82
N HIS A 229 22.52 17.14 12.76
CA HIS A 229 21.71 18.32 12.50
C HIS A 229 22.43 19.10 11.43
N LEU A 230 21.82 19.14 10.25
CA LEU A 230 22.34 19.86 9.12
C LEU A 230 21.47 21.10 8.94
N LYS A 231 22.08 22.26 9.17
CA LYS A 231 21.53 23.50 8.63
C LYS A 231 21.93 23.55 7.16
N LEU A 232 20.96 23.34 6.28
CA LEU A 232 21.19 23.23 4.84
C LEU A 232 21.56 24.61 4.27
N ARG A 233 22.86 24.86 4.10
CA ARG A 233 23.41 26.11 3.53
C ARG A 233 23.84 25.93 2.06
N ASP A 234 24.42 24.77 1.77
CA ASP A 234 24.88 24.35 0.45
C ASP A 234 24.39 22.94 0.11
N ALA A 235 24.66 22.48 -1.10
CA ALA A 235 24.38 21.12 -1.52
C ALA A 235 25.11 20.10 -0.62
N TYR A 236 24.39 19.05 -0.23
CA TYR A 236 24.86 18.01 0.67
C TYR A 236 24.55 16.64 0.08
N ARG A 237 25.58 15.86 -0.22
CA ARG A 237 25.44 14.48 -0.69
C ARG A 237 25.12 13.57 0.50
N LEU A 238 24.01 12.86 0.42
CA LEU A 238 23.61 11.87 1.42
C LEU A 238 24.50 10.64 1.28
N GLY A 239 25.15 10.25 2.37
CA GLY A 239 25.72 8.91 2.52
C GLY A 239 24.71 7.97 3.17
N ASP A 240 25.21 6.87 3.75
CA ASP A 240 24.38 5.81 4.32
C ASP A 240 23.70 6.21 5.65
N THR A 241 24.12 7.35 6.20
CA THR A 241 23.64 7.90 7.47
C THR A 241 22.47 8.86 7.27
N LYS A 242 21.57 8.90 8.27
CA LYS A 242 20.42 9.81 8.27
C LYS A 242 20.85 11.24 8.52
N VAL A 243 20.23 12.17 7.80
CA VAL A 243 20.45 13.61 7.96
C VAL A 243 19.15 14.26 8.38
N ARG A 244 19.19 15.02 9.49
CA ARG A 244 18.04 15.83 9.92
C ARG A 244 18.28 17.26 9.46
N VAL A 245 17.36 17.76 8.66
CA VAL A 245 17.38 19.13 8.15
C VAL A 245 16.40 19.97 8.95
N THR A 246 16.90 21.05 9.53
CA THR A 246 16.07 22.03 10.22
C THR A 246 15.17 22.75 9.22
N LEU A 247 13.88 22.84 9.56
CA LEU A 247 12.88 23.47 8.71
C LEU A 247 12.95 25.00 8.82
N ASP A 248 13.84 25.62 8.05
CA ASP A 248 13.91 27.08 7.95
C ASP A 248 12.83 27.66 6.99
N GLY A 249 11.82 26.84 6.64
CA GLY A 249 10.75 27.20 5.70
C GLY A 249 11.21 27.37 4.24
N ARG A 250 12.48 27.10 3.94
CA ARG A 250 13.05 27.17 2.59
C ARG A 250 12.73 25.89 1.80
N PRO A 251 12.43 26.00 0.49
CA PRO A 251 12.33 24.84 -0.38
C PRO A 251 13.66 24.07 -0.44
N ILE A 252 13.56 22.75 -0.50
CA ILE A 252 14.70 21.84 -0.62
C ILE A 252 14.65 21.21 -2.00
N GLU A 253 15.77 21.21 -2.71
CA GLU A 253 15.96 20.41 -3.90
C GLU A 253 16.54 19.05 -3.52
N ILE A 254 16.05 18.01 -4.18
CA ILE A 254 16.46 16.63 -4.01
C ILE A 254 16.91 16.15 -5.39
N THR A 255 18.13 15.63 -5.48
CA THR A 255 18.62 14.99 -6.70
C THR A 255 18.86 13.50 -6.45
N LEU A 256 18.37 12.65 -7.35
CA LEU A 256 18.39 11.19 -7.27
C LEU A 256 19.14 10.60 -8.47
N GLY A 257 19.76 9.45 -8.27
CA GLY A 257 20.33 8.63 -9.37
C GLY A 257 21.47 9.33 -10.09
N LEU A 258 22.58 9.59 -9.40
CA LEU A 258 23.78 10.27 -9.95
C LEU A 258 23.47 11.61 -10.62
N ASP A 259 22.57 12.37 -10.00
CA ASP A 259 22.10 13.68 -10.46
C ASP A 259 21.17 13.68 -11.69
N GLU A 260 20.69 12.52 -12.14
CA GLU A 260 19.81 12.42 -13.32
C GLU A 260 18.36 12.85 -13.06
N LYS A 261 17.87 12.78 -11.82
CA LYS A 261 16.50 13.24 -11.49
C LYS A 261 16.48 14.29 -10.40
N ARG A 262 15.92 15.47 -10.73
CA ARG A 262 15.65 16.55 -9.77
C ARG A 262 14.20 16.54 -9.33
N LEU A 263 13.98 16.65 -8.03
CA LEU A 263 12.69 16.86 -7.38
C LEU A 263 12.80 18.04 -6.42
N ARG A 264 11.67 18.67 -6.09
CA ARG A 264 11.63 19.81 -5.18
C ARG A 264 10.57 19.62 -4.11
N LEU A 265 10.98 19.85 -2.87
CA LEU A 265 10.16 19.77 -1.68
C LEU A 265 9.82 21.18 -1.20
N TYR A 266 8.53 21.51 -1.23
CA TYR A 266 7.99 22.80 -0.82
C TYR A 266 7.12 22.67 0.42
N PRO A 267 7.16 23.62 1.37
CA PRO A 267 6.10 23.76 2.35
C PRO A 267 4.76 23.97 1.63
N GLU A 268 3.76 23.15 1.96
CA GLU A 268 2.43 23.27 1.39
C GLU A 268 1.78 24.55 1.91
N THR A 269 1.30 25.36 0.96
CA THR A 269 0.64 26.63 1.22
C THR A 269 -0.72 26.61 0.57
N ARG A 270 -1.77 26.93 1.34
CA ARG A 270 -3.12 27.19 0.85
C ARG A 270 -3.35 28.69 0.78
N LEU A 271 -4.37 29.12 0.05
CA LEU A 271 -4.83 30.50 0.14
C LEU A 271 -5.88 30.58 1.25
N ASP A 272 -6.02 31.70 1.96
CA ASP A 272 -7.21 31.97 2.76
C ASP A 272 -8.31 32.58 1.88
N GLU A 273 -9.47 32.89 2.47
CA GLU A 273 -10.61 33.56 1.80
C GLU A 273 -10.23 34.92 1.20
N ARG A 274 -9.16 35.54 1.71
CA ARG A 274 -8.62 36.83 1.25
C ARG A 274 -7.52 36.67 0.21
N GLY A 275 -7.20 35.43 -0.19
CA GLY A 275 -6.17 35.11 -1.16
C GLY A 275 -4.74 35.22 -0.63
N ASN A 276 -4.54 35.22 0.69
CA ASN A 276 -3.21 35.22 1.31
C ASN A 276 -2.68 33.79 1.49
N PRO A 277 -1.37 33.56 1.32
CA PRO A 277 -0.75 32.25 1.53
C PRO A 277 -0.70 31.87 3.03
N VAL A 278 -1.38 30.78 3.40
CA VAL A 278 -1.36 30.15 4.73
C VAL A 278 -0.66 28.80 4.68
N LYS A 279 0.34 28.60 5.53
CA LYS A 279 1.06 27.31 5.64
C LYS A 279 0.15 26.26 6.29
N VAL A 280 0.07 25.07 5.68
CA VAL A 280 -0.81 23.97 6.13
C VAL A 280 -0.04 22.96 7.01
N GLY A 281 1.25 23.18 7.24
CA GLY A 281 2.09 22.29 8.03
C GLY A 281 2.35 20.92 7.38
N SER A 282 2.15 20.79 6.07
CA SER A 282 2.54 19.65 5.23
C SER A 282 3.55 20.09 4.19
N PHE A 283 4.16 19.15 3.46
CA PHE A 283 5.05 19.44 2.33
C PHE A 283 4.54 18.78 1.06
N ILE A 284 4.88 19.36 -0.09
CA ILE A 284 4.64 18.77 -1.41
C ILE A 284 5.97 18.53 -2.11
N ILE A 285 6.09 17.37 -2.76
CA ILE A 285 7.21 17.00 -3.63
C ILE A 285 6.71 17.10 -5.06
N VAL A 286 7.44 17.85 -5.89
CA VAL A 286 7.11 18.07 -7.29
C VAL A 286 8.34 17.86 -8.15
N ASP A 287 8.12 17.50 -9.41
CA ASP A 287 9.17 17.51 -10.42
C ASP A 287 9.21 18.90 -11.10
N PRO A 288 10.28 19.68 -10.95
CA PRO A 288 10.37 21.04 -11.49
C PRO A 288 10.33 21.13 -13.02
N GLU A 289 10.63 20.04 -13.73
CA GLU A 289 10.59 20.02 -15.20
C GLU A 289 9.15 19.97 -15.70
N THR A 290 8.29 19.25 -14.98
CA THR A 290 6.89 19.01 -15.36
C THR A 290 5.92 19.92 -14.62
N HIS A 291 6.28 20.37 -13.42
CA HIS A 291 5.47 21.24 -12.58
C HIS A 291 5.17 22.58 -13.28
N LEU A 292 3.88 22.90 -13.42
CA LEU A 292 3.33 24.08 -14.10
C LEU A 292 3.53 24.15 -15.63
N ARG A 293 4.21 23.18 -16.26
CA ARG A 293 4.32 23.09 -17.73
C ARG A 293 3.27 22.15 -18.34
N GLN A 294 2.89 21.11 -17.60
CA GLN A 294 1.87 20.13 -17.97
C GLN A 294 1.02 19.74 -16.75
N LEU A 295 0.13 18.74 -16.85
CA LEU A 295 -0.49 18.16 -15.66
C LEU A 295 0.59 17.43 -14.84
N GLY A 296 1.31 18.18 -14.03
CA GLY A 296 2.25 17.62 -13.06
C GLY A 296 1.48 17.06 -11.87
N GLY A 297 1.90 15.89 -11.38
CA GLY A 297 1.47 15.39 -10.08
C GLY A 297 2.38 15.92 -8.96
N PHE A 298 1.96 15.69 -7.72
CA PHE A 298 2.78 15.95 -6.55
C PHE A 298 2.54 14.85 -5.54
N LEU A 299 3.55 14.57 -4.70
CA LEU A 299 3.35 13.76 -3.50
C LEU A 299 3.21 14.69 -2.31
N ARG A 300 2.25 14.39 -1.43
CA ARG A 300 2.07 15.13 -0.18
C ARG A 300 2.69 14.36 0.97
N LEU A 301 3.53 15.05 1.74
CA LEU A 301 4.13 14.56 2.98
C LEU A 301 3.49 15.30 4.16
N THR A 302 2.66 14.59 4.94
CA THR A 302 1.97 15.14 6.10
C THR A 302 2.77 14.96 7.38
N SER A 303 2.44 15.70 8.43
CA SER A 303 3.12 15.57 9.72
C SER A 303 3.02 14.14 10.26
N LYS A 304 4.14 13.64 10.84
CA LYS A 304 4.26 12.27 11.37
C LYS A 304 4.09 11.17 10.32
N SER A 305 4.32 11.50 9.05
CA SER A 305 4.30 10.54 7.94
C SER A 305 5.68 10.45 7.26
N TRP A 306 5.80 9.53 6.32
CA TRP A 306 6.99 9.36 5.50
C TRP A 306 6.61 8.93 4.08
N LEU A 307 7.50 9.23 3.13
CA LEU A 307 7.42 8.80 1.74
C LEU A 307 8.73 8.10 1.39
N VAL A 308 8.66 7.10 0.52
CA VAL A 308 9.82 6.55 -0.19
C VAL A 308 9.68 6.91 -1.65
N LEU A 309 10.70 7.61 -2.17
CA LEU A 309 10.84 7.98 -3.56
C LEU A 309 11.63 6.89 -4.27
N GLY A 310 11.13 6.46 -5.43
CA GLY A 310 11.79 5.48 -6.28
C GLY A 310 10.87 4.97 -7.39
N SER A 311 11.45 4.26 -8.35
CA SER A 311 10.80 3.82 -9.58
C SER A 311 9.84 2.63 -9.43
N ASP A 312 9.86 1.93 -8.28
CA ASP A 312 8.99 0.75 -8.04
C ASP A 312 7.52 1.12 -7.86
N ASP A 313 7.23 2.37 -7.48
CA ASP A 313 5.87 2.85 -7.31
C ASP A 313 5.33 3.33 -8.67
N PRO A 314 4.33 2.64 -9.27
CA PRO A 314 3.86 2.95 -10.62
C PRO A 314 3.22 4.35 -10.72
N VAL A 315 2.60 4.83 -9.63
CA VAL A 315 2.01 6.17 -9.59
C VAL A 315 3.11 7.22 -9.55
N GLN A 316 4.15 7.01 -8.74
CA GLN A 316 5.30 7.91 -8.73
C GLN A 316 6.07 7.87 -10.06
N GLN A 317 6.24 6.68 -10.64
CA GLN A 317 6.88 6.54 -11.95
C GLN A 317 6.09 7.29 -13.02
N ALA A 318 4.76 7.23 -13.02
CA ALA A 318 3.94 7.98 -13.98
C ALA A 318 3.94 9.50 -13.71
N ILE A 319 4.03 9.92 -12.44
CA ILE A 319 4.04 11.34 -12.06
C ILE A 319 5.41 11.99 -12.33
N PHE A 320 6.49 11.33 -11.95
CA PHE A 320 7.85 11.87 -11.97
C PHE A 320 8.72 11.33 -13.10
N ASN A 321 8.31 10.26 -13.78
CA ASN A 321 9.06 9.64 -14.86
C ASN A 321 10.53 9.42 -14.48
N TYR A 322 10.77 8.58 -13.46
CA TYR A 322 12.12 8.35 -12.98
C TYR A 322 12.97 7.66 -14.06
N PRO A 323 14.23 8.11 -14.30
CA PRO A 323 15.16 7.43 -15.19
C PRO A 323 15.64 6.11 -14.56
N SER A 324 16.26 5.25 -15.36
CA SER A 324 16.78 3.95 -14.92
C SER A 324 17.85 4.05 -13.82
N ALA A 325 18.54 5.19 -13.71
CA ALA A 325 19.48 5.47 -12.63
C ALA A 325 18.82 5.64 -11.25
N VAL A 326 17.50 5.80 -11.18
CA VAL A 326 16.75 5.89 -9.93
C VAL A 326 16.24 4.51 -9.55
N ASP A 327 16.88 3.90 -8.56
CA ASP A 327 16.44 2.64 -7.95
C ASP A 327 14.98 2.64 -7.49
N GLY A 328 14.42 1.43 -7.43
CA GLY A 328 13.04 1.18 -7.03
C GLY A 328 12.65 1.77 -5.67
N HIS A 329 13.58 1.74 -4.70
CA HIS A 329 13.48 2.45 -3.42
C HIS A 329 14.75 3.29 -3.23
N HIS A 330 14.71 4.55 -3.63
CA HIS A 330 15.90 5.40 -3.72
C HIS A 330 16.14 6.25 -2.47
N LEU A 331 15.10 6.97 -2.01
CA LEU A 331 15.22 7.92 -0.90
C LEU A 331 14.01 7.83 0.02
N ALA A 332 14.24 7.74 1.33
CA ALA A 332 13.19 7.94 2.32
C ALA A 332 13.20 9.39 2.84
N VAL A 333 12.03 10.04 2.81
CA VAL A 333 11.78 11.36 3.38
C VAL A 333 10.77 11.22 4.51
N ILE A 334 11.16 11.59 5.72
CA ILE A 334 10.34 11.43 6.93
C ILE A 334 10.08 12.82 7.52
N TYR A 335 8.82 13.10 7.83
CA TYR A 335 8.44 14.34 8.50
C TYR A 335 8.06 14.07 9.95
N GLY A 336 9.04 14.32 10.84
CA GLY A 336 8.89 14.16 12.29
C GLY A 336 8.35 15.41 12.98
N ARG A 337 8.41 15.43 14.32
CA ARG A 337 8.00 16.60 15.12
C ARG A 337 8.91 17.81 14.91
N ASP A 338 10.21 17.57 14.74
CA ASP A 338 11.25 18.62 14.82
C ASP A 338 11.94 18.92 13.48
N GLY A 339 11.46 18.33 12.38
CA GLY A 339 12.01 18.59 11.05
C GLY A 339 11.89 17.44 10.06
N LEU A 340 12.53 17.64 8.90
CA LEU A 340 12.63 16.63 7.85
C LEU A 340 13.87 15.77 8.06
N VAL A 341 13.70 14.46 7.90
CA VAL A 341 14.78 13.50 7.96
C VAL A 341 14.89 12.82 6.60
N PHE A 342 16.09 12.90 6.03
CA PHE A 342 16.43 12.27 4.76
C PHE A 342 17.31 11.05 5.03
N ARG A 343 17.04 9.97 4.30
CA ARG A 343 17.84 8.74 4.35
C ARG A 343 17.97 8.15 2.96
N ASN A 344 19.21 8.10 2.47
CA ASN A 344 19.53 7.39 1.26
C ASN A 344 19.27 5.88 1.42
N LEU A 345 18.63 5.26 0.43
CA LEU A 345 18.35 3.83 0.36
C LEU A 345 19.07 3.15 -0.82
N SER A 346 19.67 3.95 -1.71
CA SER A 346 20.26 3.52 -2.98
C SER A 346 21.74 3.85 -3.05
N ASP A 347 22.52 2.97 -3.67
CA ASP A 347 23.95 3.20 -3.93
C ASP A 347 24.17 4.16 -5.12
N ALA A 348 23.13 4.41 -5.93
CA ALA A 348 23.16 5.38 -7.02
C ALA A 348 23.17 6.85 -6.53
N GLY A 349 23.11 7.07 -5.22
CA GLY A 349 23.43 8.34 -4.57
C GLY A 349 22.31 9.37 -4.62
N THR A 350 22.21 10.16 -3.54
CA THR A 350 21.24 11.26 -3.42
C THR A 350 21.92 12.52 -2.93
N THR A 351 21.52 13.67 -3.48
CA THR A 351 21.95 14.99 -3.02
C THR A 351 20.75 15.80 -2.55
N ILE A 352 20.89 16.55 -1.46
CA ILE A 352 19.91 17.55 -1.03
C ILE A 352 20.54 18.92 -1.00
N ALA A 353 19.86 19.93 -1.52
CA ALA A 353 20.38 21.30 -1.56
C ALA A 353 19.30 22.30 -1.16
N PRO A 354 19.66 23.41 -0.49
CA PRO A 354 18.70 24.49 -0.34
C PRO A 354 18.50 25.12 -1.71
N ILE A 355 17.27 25.48 -2.04
CA ILE A 355 17.02 26.28 -3.24
C ILE A 355 17.45 27.71 -2.90
N VAL A 356 18.65 28.10 -3.38
CA VAL A 356 19.24 29.44 -3.21
C VAL A 356 18.68 30.42 -4.24
N GLU A 357 18.21 29.92 -5.39
CA GLU A 357 17.53 30.75 -6.39
C GLU A 357 16.17 31.23 -5.88
N GLU A 358 15.90 32.52 -6.11
CA GLU A 358 14.58 33.12 -5.91
C GLU A 358 13.52 32.19 -6.49
N ALA A 359 12.65 31.71 -5.60
CA ALA A 359 11.43 31.04 -5.99
C ALA A 359 10.83 31.84 -7.15
N ARG A 360 10.40 31.14 -8.21
CA ARG A 360 9.64 31.70 -9.33
C ARG A 360 8.26 32.24 -8.91
N VAL A 361 8.19 32.97 -7.78
CA VAL A 361 7.23 34.02 -7.46
C VAL A 361 7.11 35.00 -8.64
N VAL A 362 8.14 35.11 -9.49
CA VAL A 362 8.11 35.79 -10.79
C VAL A 362 6.91 35.36 -11.67
N ARG A 363 6.45 34.09 -11.64
CA ARG A 363 5.36 33.62 -12.53
C ARG A 363 3.96 33.79 -11.93
N LEU A 364 3.79 33.63 -10.61
CA LEU A 364 2.53 33.93 -9.91
C LEU A 364 2.24 35.43 -9.92
N ASN A 365 3.27 36.28 -9.78
CA ASN A 365 3.14 37.73 -9.98
C ASN A 365 2.86 38.09 -11.45
N ARG A 366 3.40 37.34 -12.43
CA ARG A 366 3.07 37.52 -13.86
C ARG A 366 1.61 37.13 -14.17
N LEU A 367 1.09 36.07 -13.55
CA LEU A 367 -0.32 35.67 -13.67
C LEU A 367 -1.26 36.67 -12.98
N ARG A 368 -0.88 37.24 -11.83
CA ARG A 368 -1.58 38.38 -11.21
C ARG A 368 -1.61 39.59 -12.16
N ARG A 369 -0.46 39.99 -12.72
CA ARG A 369 -0.35 41.11 -13.69
C ARG A 369 -1.14 40.88 -14.99
N LEU A 370 -1.28 39.64 -15.45
CA LEU A 370 -2.12 39.29 -16.61
C LEU A 370 -3.62 39.34 -16.29
N ARG A 371 -3.99 39.03 -15.03
CA ARG A 371 -5.37 39.16 -14.55
C ARG A 371 -5.77 40.63 -14.42
N ASP A 372 -4.85 41.52 -14.01
CA ASP A 372 -5.09 42.96 -13.99
C ASP A 372 -5.16 43.59 -15.40
N ARG A 373 -4.46 43.01 -16.38
CA ARG A 373 -4.51 43.43 -17.81
C ARG A 373 -5.79 43.00 -18.54
N ARG A 374 -6.66 42.18 -17.94
CA ARG A 374 -7.99 41.82 -18.52
C ARG A 374 -8.98 43.00 -18.58
N ARG A 375 -8.60 44.19 -18.12
CA ARG A 375 -9.42 45.41 -18.24
C ARG A 375 -9.28 46.16 -19.58
N SER A 376 -8.55 45.65 -20.57
CA SER A 376 -8.36 46.34 -21.86
C SER A 376 -9.09 45.68 -23.04
N ARG A 377 -9.66 46.54 -23.90
CA ARG A 377 -10.79 46.35 -24.84
C ARG A 377 -10.61 45.41 -26.04
N ASN A 378 -9.57 44.57 -26.10
CA ASN A 378 -9.37 43.61 -27.23
C ASN A 378 -9.54 42.14 -26.79
N ALA A 379 -10.65 41.83 -26.12
CA ALA A 379 -10.85 40.56 -25.42
C ALA A 379 -11.28 39.40 -26.35
N ASP A 380 -12.06 39.64 -27.40
CA ASP A 380 -12.84 38.54 -28.01
C ASP A 380 -12.01 37.59 -28.88
N VAL A 381 -11.09 38.10 -29.70
CA VAL A 381 -10.18 37.26 -30.53
C VAL A 381 -9.12 36.57 -29.67
N ALA A 382 -8.63 37.24 -28.62
CA ALA A 382 -7.67 36.68 -27.68
C ALA A 382 -8.30 35.56 -26.83
N VAL A 383 -9.57 35.73 -26.42
CA VAL A 383 -10.32 34.74 -25.64
C VAL A 383 -10.62 33.49 -26.47
N ALA A 384 -10.99 33.60 -27.75
CA ALA A 384 -11.23 32.44 -28.61
C ALA A 384 -9.98 31.55 -28.79
N ASN A 385 -8.82 32.17 -29.06
CA ASN A 385 -7.54 31.46 -29.16
C ASN A 385 -7.07 30.88 -27.81
N LEU A 386 -7.36 31.57 -26.70
CA LEU A 386 -7.14 31.06 -25.33
C LEU A 386 -8.08 29.89 -24.98
N LEU A 387 -9.31 29.88 -25.48
CA LEU A 387 -10.28 28.81 -25.24
C LEU A 387 -9.98 27.57 -26.07
N ALA A 388 -9.58 27.72 -27.33
CA ALA A 388 -9.13 26.62 -28.19
C ALA A 388 -7.86 25.95 -27.64
N SER A 389 -6.87 26.75 -27.23
CA SER A 389 -5.67 26.26 -26.53
C SER A 389 -5.99 25.65 -25.17
N SER A 390 -6.94 26.21 -24.41
CA SER A 390 -7.43 25.66 -23.14
C SER A 390 -8.12 24.30 -23.31
N LYS A 391 -8.91 24.09 -24.37
CA LYS A 391 -9.54 22.80 -24.68
C LYS A 391 -8.48 21.75 -25.04
N ALA A 392 -7.51 22.10 -25.88
CA ALA A 392 -6.38 21.22 -26.22
C ALA A 392 -5.55 20.85 -24.97
N ILE A 393 -5.26 21.84 -24.11
CA ILE A 393 -4.58 21.62 -22.82
C ILE A 393 -5.41 20.71 -21.92
N ARG A 394 -6.72 20.96 -21.79
CA ARG A 394 -7.64 20.13 -20.97
C ARG A 394 -7.72 18.70 -21.49
N MET A 395 -7.76 18.48 -22.80
CA MET A 395 -7.76 17.14 -23.38
C MET A 395 -6.42 16.43 -23.19
N GLY A 396 -5.29 17.13 -23.34
CA GLY A 396 -3.97 16.58 -23.02
C GLY A 396 -3.84 16.18 -21.54
N ARG A 397 -4.42 16.99 -20.64
CA ARG A 397 -4.52 16.72 -19.20
C ARG A 397 -5.35 15.47 -18.89
N LEU A 398 -6.51 15.30 -19.52
CA LEU A 398 -7.37 14.13 -19.36
C LEU A 398 -6.73 12.85 -19.90
N ARG A 399 -6.07 12.92 -21.07
CA ARG A 399 -5.31 11.79 -21.63
C ARG A 399 -4.21 11.34 -20.68
N ARG A 400 -3.45 12.28 -20.11
CA ARG A 400 -2.42 11.97 -19.12
C ARG A 400 -2.98 11.35 -17.84
N LEU A 401 -4.13 11.80 -17.36
CA LEU A 401 -4.79 11.18 -16.20
C LEU A 401 -5.18 9.73 -16.49
N ARG A 402 -5.72 9.46 -17.68
CA ARG A 402 -5.97 8.10 -18.15
C ARG A 402 -4.69 7.28 -18.24
N ASP A 403 -3.60 7.85 -18.76
CA ASP A 403 -2.33 7.13 -18.86
C ASP A 403 -1.76 6.77 -17.46
N ILE A 404 -2.08 7.56 -16.42
CA ILE A 404 -1.69 7.30 -15.02
C ILE A 404 -2.62 6.29 -14.32
N PHE A 405 -3.94 6.44 -14.45
CA PHE A 405 -4.93 5.73 -13.64
C PHE A 405 -5.73 4.65 -14.40
N GLY A 406 -5.58 4.57 -15.72
CA GLY A 406 -6.34 3.67 -16.59
C GLY A 406 -7.79 4.12 -16.82
N GLY A 407 -8.58 3.25 -17.44
CA GLY A 407 -10.03 3.41 -17.67
C GLY A 407 -10.42 4.16 -18.97
N PRO A 408 -11.65 3.97 -19.48
CA PRO A 408 -12.13 4.72 -20.63
C PRO A 408 -12.35 6.21 -20.29
N ILE A 409 -11.98 7.14 -21.19
CA ILE A 409 -12.43 8.53 -21.14
C ILE A 409 -13.71 8.60 -21.97
N GLU A 410 -14.83 8.28 -21.33
CA GLU A 410 -16.15 8.29 -21.96
C GLU A 410 -17.04 9.34 -21.29
N LEU A 411 -18.06 9.79 -22.02
CA LEU A 411 -19.11 10.60 -21.41
C LEU A 411 -19.83 9.72 -20.40
N LEU A 412 -19.97 10.21 -19.17
CA LEU A 412 -20.83 9.56 -18.20
C LEU A 412 -22.24 9.43 -18.82
N PRO A 413 -22.90 8.27 -18.69
CA PRO A 413 -24.29 8.10 -19.10
C PRO A 413 -25.17 9.23 -18.53
N ARG A 414 -26.12 9.73 -19.31
CA ARG A 414 -26.89 10.94 -18.97
C ARG A 414 -27.60 10.84 -17.61
N ASP A 415 -28.08 9.65 -17.31
CA ASP A 415 -28.73 9.21 -16.07
C ASP A 415 -27.79 9.18 -14.86
N GLU A 416 -26.49 8.98 -15.06
CA GLU A 416 -25.47 9.09 -14.01
C GLU A 416 -24.88 10.50 -13.90
N ALA A 417 -24.76 11.20 -15.04
CA ALA A 417 -24.13 12.51 -15.14
C ALA A 417 -24.89 13.58 -14.35
N LEU A 418 -26.22 13.59 -14.46
CA LEU A 418 -27.06 14.59 -13.81
C LEU A 418 -27.04 14.46 -12.27
N PRO A 419 -27.20 13.27 -11.66
CA PRO A 419 -27.01 13.08 -10.22
C PRO A 419 -25.62 13.51 -9.73
N LEU A 420 -24.56 13.16 -10.47
CA LEU A 420 -23.19 13.54 -10.09
C LEU A 420 -22.99 15.06 -10.15
N ILE A 421 -23.46 15.73 -11.22
CA ILE A 421 -23.43 17.18 -11.34
C ILE A 421 -24.21 17.84 -10.19
N GLN A 422 -25.38 17.30 -9.83
CA GLN A 422 -26.15 17.79 -8.69
C GLN A 422 -25.42 17.58 -7.36
N GLN A 423 -24.74 16.46 -7.17
CA GLN A 423 -23.95 16.20 -5.96
C GLN A 423 -22.77 17.16 -5.85
N VAL A 424 -22.05 17.39 -6.95
CA VAL A 424 -21.00 18.41 -7.02
C VAL A 424 -21.60 19.78 -6.72
N ASN A 425 -22.69 20.17 -7.38
CA ASN A 425 -23.38 21.45 -7.15
C ASN A 425 -23.91 21.64 -5.72
N ARG A 426 -24.09 20.58 -4.93
CA ARG A 426 -24.40 20.68 -3.49
C ARG A 426 -23.16 20.92 -2.63
N LEU A 427 -21.98 20.52 -3.11
CA LEU A 427 -20.69 20.73 -2.43
C LEU A 427 -20.08 22.10 -2.76
N MET A 428 -20.21 22.55 -4.01
CA MET A 428 -19.66 23.82 -4.51
C MET A 428 -20.14 25.10 -3.78
N PRO A 429 -21.36 25.21 -3.22
CA PRO A 429 -21.83 26.40 -2.50
C PRO A 429 -20.97 26.76 -1.30
N ASN A 430 -20.33 25.75 -0.70
CA ASN A 430 -19.47 25.90 0.47
C ASN A 430 -17.98 25.85 0.11
N GLU A 431 -17.63 25.91 -1.19
CA GLU A 431 -16.24 25.88 -1.62
C GLU A 431 -15.59 27.25 -1.46
N ALA A 432 -14.67 27.37 -0.49
CA ALA A 432 -14.05 28.62 -0.06
C ALA A 432 -13.28 29.40 -1.15
N TYR A 433 -12.99 28.80 -2.31
CA TYR A 433 -12.16 29.40 -3.36
C TYR A 433 -12.90 29.75 -4.64
N ARG A 434 -14.22 29.52 -4.69
CA ARG A 434 -15.02 29.89 -5.85
C ARG A 434 -15.47 31.33 -5.71
N ALA A 435 -15.18 32.15 -6.71
CA ALA A 435 -15.70 33.51 -6.76
C ALA A 435 -17.23 33.46 -6.73
N ARG A 436 -17.83 34.40 -6.01
CA ARG A 436 -19.27 34.58 -6.04
C ARG A 436 -19.61 35.60 -7.11
N ASP A 437 -20.68 35.34 -7.85
CA ASP A 437 -21.25 36.30 -8.77
C ASP A 437 -21.92 37.46 -8.01
N ASP A 438 -22.45 38.42 -8.76
CA ASP A 438 -23.22 39.56 -8.25
C ASP A 438 -24.50 39.17 -7.49
N ARG A 439 -24.89 37.90 -7.51
CA ARG A 439 -26.04 37.34 -6.79
C ARG A 439 -25.62 36.48 -5.59
N ASP A 440 -24.35 36.56 -5.19
CA ASP A 440 -23.75 35.79 -4.09
C ASP A 440 -23.76 34.26 -4.33
N LEU A 441 -23.92 33.83 -5.58
CA LEU A 441 -23.89 32.42 -5.98
C LEU A 441 -22.49 32.04 -6.48
N PRO A 442 -22.05 30.77 -6.33
CA PRO A 442 -20.74 30.35 -6.83
C PRO A 442 -20.65 30.47 -8.36
N GLY A 443 -19.89 31.45 -8.86
CA GLY A 443 -19.87 31.87 -10.27
C GLY A 443 -18.55 32.50 -10.67
#